data_AF-Q712B4-F1
#
_entry.id   AF-Q712B4-F1
#
_cell.length_a   1.000
_cell.length_b   1.000
_cell.length_c   1.000
_cell.angle_alpha   90.00
_cell.angle_beta   90.00
_cell.angle_gamma   90.00
#
_symmetry.space_group_name_H-M   'P 1'
#
loop_
_entity.id
_entity.type
_entity.pdbx_description
1 polymer ?
#
loop_
_entity_poly.entity_id
_entity_poly.type
_entity_poly.pdbx_seq_one_letter_code
_entity_poly.pdbx_strand_id
1 'polypeptide(L)'
;MRSQVQWTLRWESELQLDEHVELASFFRNTYGPTGAFNAKPFEGSRSWAGARPELRAIAHDSNGVAAHMGLLRRFIKVGEVDLLVAELGLYGVRPDLEGLGISHSLR
;
A
#
# COMPACT_ATOMS: atom_id res chain seq x y z
N MET A 1 -21.35 7.76 -6.85
CA MET A 1 -20.43 8.83 -6.44
C MET A 1 -19.02 8.27 -6.51
N ARG A 2 -18.09 8.91 -7.25
CA ARG A 2 -16.67 8.57 -7.11
C ARG A 2 -16.24 9.07 -5.73
N SER A 3 -15.78 8.19 -4.87
CA SER A 3 -15.09 8.57 -3.64
C SER A 3 -13.96 9.52 -4.05
N GLN A 4 -14.00 10.76 -3.56
CA GLN A 4 -12.93 11.73 -3.80
C GLN A 4 -11.74 11.31 -2.96
N VAL A 5 -10.90 10.44 -3.52
CA VAL A 5 -9.60 10.12 -2.95
C VAL A 5 -8.53 11.01 -3.57
N GLN A 6 -7.52 11.35 -2.78
CA GLN A 6 -6.34 12.05 -3.25
C GLN A 6 -5.14 11.13 -3.11
N TRP A 7 -4.46 10.88 -4.23
CA TRP A 7 -3.24 10.08 -4.27
C TRP A 7 -2.01 10.94 -4.07
N THR A 8 -1.09 10.45 -3.26
CA THR A 8 0.26 11.01 -3.11
C THR A 8 1.30 9.92 -3.33
N LEU A 9 2.45 10.31 -3.87
CA LEU A 9 3.65 9.47 -3.92
C LEU A 9 4.58 9.91 -2.80
N ARG A 10 5.05 8.96 -2.00
CA ARG A 10 5.92 9.22 -0.84
C ARG A 10 7.06 8.22 -0.81
N TRP A 11 8.28 8.70 -0.63
CA TRP A 11 9.41 7.80 -0.34
C TRP A 11 9.25 7.22 1.06
N GLU A 12 9.65 5.96 1.24
CA GLU A 12 9.59 5.30 2.55
C GLU A 12 10.34 6.11 3.62
N SER A 13 11.48 6.69 3.25
CA SER A 13 12.31 7.51 4.14
C SER A 13 11.70 8.85 4.54
N GLU A 14 10.63 9.28 3.87
CA GLU A 14 9.93 10.54 4.15
C GLU A 14 8.70 10.35 5.05
N LEU A 15 8.30 9.09 5.29
CA LEU A 15 7.17 8.81 6.17
C LEU A 15 7.54 9.05 7.63
N GLN A 16 6.63 9.71 8.34
CA GLN A 16 6.71 9.93 9.77
C GLN A 16 6.07 8.77 10.54
N LEU A 17 6.32 8.72 11.85
CA LEU A 17 5.86 7.62 12.70
C LEU A 17 4.33 7.48 12.71
N ASP A 18 3.60 8.59 12.75
CA ASP A 18 2.13 8.62 12.70
C ASP A 18 1.60 8.05 11.37
N GLU A 19 2.24 8.37 10.25
CA GLU A 19 1.91 7.79 8.94
C GLU A 19 2.15 6.27 8.92
N HIS A 20 3.23 5.78 9.54
CA HIS A 20 3.47 4.34 9.70
C HIS A 20 2.42 3.68 10.61
N VAL A 21 1.99 4.34 11.69
CA VAL A 21 0.92 3.86 12.58
C VAL A 21 -0.40 3.73 11.81
N GLU A 22 -0.78 4.74 11.03
CA GLU A 22 -2.01 4.72 10.23
C GLU A 22 -1.97 3.62 9.17
N LEU A 23 -0.88 3.53 8.40
CA LEU A 23 -0.71 2.49 7.38
C LEU A 23 -0.74 1.08 7.99
N ALA A 24 -0.11 0.88 9.15
CA ALA A 24 -0.17 -0.41 9.83
C ALA A 24 -1.59 -0.76 10.26
N SER A 25 -2.36 0.20 10.79
CA SER A 25 -3.78 0.02 11.10
C SER A 25 -4.60 -0.34 9.85
N PHE A 26 -4.39 0.39 8.75
CA PHE A 26 -4.99 0.13 7.46
C PHE A 26 -4.73 -1.30 6.97
N PHE A 27 -3.47 -1.78 6.99
CA PHE A 27 -3.16 -3.14 6.55
C PHE A 27 -3.74 -4.21 7.46
N ARG A 28 -3.78 -3.99 8.78
CA ARG A 28 -4.43 -4.93 9.70
C ARG A 28 -5.92 -5.06 9.40
N ASN A 29 -6.60 -3.95 9.13
CA ASN A 29 -8.03 -3.96 8.83
C ASN A 29 -8.34 -4.51 7.43
N THR A 30 -7.45 -4.29 6.47
CA THR A 30 -7.61 -4.76 5.08
C THR A 30 -7.28 -6.25 4.96
N TYR A 31 -6.20 -6.73 5.58
CA TYR A 31 -5.76 -8.11 5.45
C TYR A 31 -6.26 -9.04 6.55
N GLY A 32 -6.56 -8.53 7.74
CA GLY A 32 -7.04 -9.31 8.88
C GLY A 32 -8.27 -10.20 8.57
N PRO A 33 -9.28 -9.71 7.83
CA PRO A 33 -10.44 -10.53 7.44
C PRO A 33 -10.08 -11.77 6.59
N THR A 34 -8.94 -11.76 5.90
CA THR A 34 -8.47 -12.90 5.09
C THR A 34 -7.70 -13.94 5.90
N GLY A 35 -7.42 -13.67 7.18
CA GLY A 35 -6.75 -14.58 8.10
C GLY A 35 -6.03 -13.83 9.22
N ALA A 36 -6.14 -14.33 10.45
CA ALA A 36 -5.53 -13.69 11.63
C ALA A 36 -4.01 -13.51 11.50
N PHE A 37 -3.33 -14.42 10.80
CA PHE A 37 -1.89 -14.33 10.56
C PHE A 37 -1.49 -13.25 9.55
N ASN A 38 -2.41 -12.77 8.72
CA ASN A 38 -2.11 -11.76 7.70
C ASN A 38 -2.04 -10.35 8.29
N ALA A 39 -2.69 -10.10 9.44
CA ALA A 39 -2.59 -8.83 10.16
C ALA A 39 -1.36 -8.75 11.09
N LYS A 40 -0.89 -9.90 11.59
CA LYS A 40 0.20 -10.00 12.59
C LYS A 40 1.50 -9.27 12.19
N PRO A 41 1.95 -9.28 10.92
CA PRO A 41 3.19 -8.59 10.53
C PRO A 41 3.16 -7.08 10.81
N PHE A 42 1.98 -6.46 10.81
CA PHE A 42 1.79 -5.02 10.95
C PHE A 42 1.64 -4.54 12.40
N GLU A 43 1.64 -5.44 13.38
CA GLU A 43 1.67 -5.07 14.81
C GLU A 43 2.91 -4.23 15.14
N GLY A 44 2.81 -3.31 16.10
CA GLY A 44 3.91 -2.42 16.46
C GLY A 44 4.27 -1.40 15.36
N SER A 45 3.28 -0.96 14.58
CA SER A 45 3.42 0.06 13.54
C SER A 45 4.37 -0.30 12.38
N ARG A 46 4.58 -1.59 12.14
CA ARG A 46 5.47 -2.11 11.08
C ARG A 46 4.78 -2.10 9.72
N SER A 47 4.46 -0.92 9.18
CA SER A 47 3.74 -0.79 7.90
C SER A 47 4.54 -1.22 6.66
N TRP A 48 5.81 -1.57 6.82
CA TRP A 48 6.71 -2.11 5.80
C TRP A 48 6.76 -3.64 5.79
N ALA A 49 6.19 -4.30 6.80
CA ALA A 49 6.32 -5.75 6.94
C ALA A 49 5.74 -6.47 5.70
N GLY A 50 6.50 -7.41 5.14
CA GLY A 50 6.10 -8.18 3.96
C GLY A 50 6.74 -7.70 2.65
N ALA A 51 6.76 -6.39 2.36
CA ALA A 51 7.32 -5.88 1.09
C ALA A 51 8.50 -4.91 1.23
N ARG A 52 8.61 -4.15 2.34
CA ARG A 52 9.67 -3.12 2.54
C ARG A 52 9.81 -2.17 1.33
N PRO A 53 8.74 -1.45 0.97
CA PRO A 53 8.71 -0.61 -0.23
C PRO A 53 9.75 0.51 -0.16
N GLU A 54 10.21 0.96 -1.33
CA GLU A 54 11.04 2.17 -1.46
C GLU A 54 10.17 3.42 -1.65
N LEU A 55 9.10 3.27 -2.44
CA LEU A 55 8.12 4.32 -2.75
C LEU A 55 6.72 3.78 -2.49
N ARG A 56 5.81 4.63 -2.05
CA ARG A 56 4.40 4.29 -1.84
C ARG A 56 3.50 5.24 -2.61
N ALA A 57 2.47 4.69 -3.22
CA ALA A 57 1.28 5.43 -3.61
C ALA A 57 0.23 5.25 -2.51
N ILE A 58 -0.22 6.36 -1.93
CA ILE A 58 -1.16 6.35 -0.80
C ILE A 58 -2.35 7.24 -1.17
N ALA A 59 -3.54 6.67 -1.14
CA ALA A 59 -4.79 7.40 -1.35
C ALA A 59 -5.40 7.74 0.01
N HIS A 60 -5.81 8.99 0.19
CA HIS A 60 -6.55 9.42 1.38
C HIS A 60 -7.93 9.96 1.01
N ASP A 61 -8.90 9.75 1.90
CA ASP A 61 -10.16 10.47 1.95
C ASP A 61 -10.39 11.07 3.35
N SER A 62 -11.60 11.55 3.64
CA SER A 62 -11.94 12.13 4.95
C SER A 62 -11.85 11.14 6.12
N ASN A 63 -11.78 9.83 5.84
CA ASN A 63 -11.72 8.77 6.85
C ASN A 63 -10.30 8.17 6.97
N GLY A 64 -9.29 8.80 6.37
CA GLY A 64 -7.88 8.37 6.41
C GLY A 64 -7.43 7.64 5.16
N VAL A 65 -6.48 6.71 5.29
CA VAL A 65 -6.00 5.88 4.18
C VAL A 65 -7.16 5.10 3.54
N ALA A 66 -7.40 5.36 2.27
CA ALA A 66 -8.43 4.75 1.45
C ALA A 66 -7.89 3.61 0.57
N ALA A 67 -6.64 3.71 0.12
CA ALA A 67 -5.95 2.68 -0.66
C ALA A 67 -4.43 2.87 -0.56
N HIS A 68 -3.69 1.79 -0.80
CA HIS A 68 -2.23 1.80 -0.77
C HIS A 68 -1.65 0.85 -1.82
N MET A 69 -0.48 1.22 -2.35
CA MET A 69 0.39 0.37 -3.13
C MET A 69 1.85 0.72 -2.86
N GLY A 70 2.65 -0.26 -2.47
CA GLY A 70 4.09 -0.14 -2.28
C GLY A 70 4.85 -0.57 -3.54
N LEU A 71 5.97 0.09 -3.81
CA LEU A 71 6.80 -0.12 -4.99
C LEU A 71 8.24 -0.43 -4.58
N LEU A 72 8.82 -1.42 -5.25
CA LEU A 72 10.24 -1.75 -5.20
C LEU A 72 10.84 -1.73 -6.59
N ARG A 73 12.08 -1.25 -6.70
CA ARG A 73 12.84 -1.41 -7.94
C ARG A 73 13.48 -2.80 -7.94
N ARG A 74 13.23 -3.59 -8.97
CA ARG A 74 13.82 -4.91 -9.16
C ARG A 74 14.35 -5.06 -10.57
N PHE A 75 15.33 -5.93 -10.73
CA PHE A 75 15.70 -6.47 -12.03
C PHE A 75 15.18 -7.90 -12.13
N ILE A 76 14.48 -8.21 -13.21
CA ILE A 76 14.09 -9.59 -13.55
C ILE A 76 14.75 -9.99 -14.86
N LYS A 77 15.08 -11.27 -14.99
CA LYS A 77 15.70 -11.80 -16.22
C LYS A 77 14.60 -12.19 -17.22
N VAL A 78 14.65 -11.61 -18.42
CA VAL A 78 13.77 -11.97 -19.56
C VAL A 78 14.66 -12.39 -20.73
N GLY A 79 14.70 -13.70 -21.02
CA GLY A 79 15.71 -14.25 -21.92
C GLY A 79 17.11 -14.03 -21.35
N GLU A 80 17.95 -13.28 -22.07
CA GLU A 80 19.31 -12.89 -21.61
C GLU A 80 19.39 -11.43 -21.12
N VAL A 81 18.28 -10.72 -21.02
CA VAL A 81 18.25 -9.30 -20.62
C VAL A 81 17.79 -9.15 -19.18
N ASP A 82 18.53 -8.39 -18.38
CA ASP A 82 18.07 -7.89 -17.08
C ASP A 82 17.19 -6.65 -17.29
N LEU A 83 15.90 -6.79 -16.99
CA LEU A 83 14.90 -5.73 -17.16
C LEU A 83 14.58 -5.08 -15.81
N LEU A 84 14.74 -3.76 -15.73
CA LEU A 84 14.26 -2.97 -14.60
C LEU A 84 12.72 -2.97 -14.59
N VAL A 85 12.14 -3.37 -13.45
CA VAL A 85 10.70 -3.37 -13.21
C VAL A 85 10.37 -2.71 -11.88
N ALA A 86 9.13 -2.24 -11.75
CA ALA A 86 8.53 -1.88 -10.48
C ALA A 86 7.74 -3.09 -9.95
N GLU A 87 8.23 -3.73 -8.89
CA GLU A 87 7.50 -4.75 -8.16
C GLU A 87 6.47 -4.07 -7.25
N LEU A 88 5.21 -4.44 -7.39
CA LEU A 88 4.11 -3.91 -6.59
C LEU A 88 3.81 -4.84 -5.42
N GLY A 89 3.72 -4.28 -4.22
CA GLY A 89 3.43 -5.02 -2.99
C GLY A 89 2.59 -4.20 -2.02
N LEU A 90 2.13 -4.84 -0.93
CA LEU A 90 1.26 -4.19 0.07
C LEU A 90 0.06 -3.48 -0.56
N TYR A 91 -0.53 -4.10 -1.57
CA TYR A 91 -1.70 -3.54 -2.24
C TYR A 91 -2.96 -3.74 -1.38
N GLY A 92 -3.74 -2.67 -1.20
CA GLY A 92 -5.01 -2.76 -0.49
C GLY A 92 -5.92 -1.59 -0.81
N VAL A 93 -7.23 -1.83 -0.72
CA VAL A 93 -8.28 -0.82 -0.71
C VAL A 93 -9.07 -1.02 0.57
N ARG A 94 -9.46 0.08 1.24
CA ARG A 94 -10.24 -0.01 2.48
C ARG A 94 -11.56 -0.75 2.20
N PRO A 95 -12.02 -1.67 3.06
CA PRO A 95 -13.15 -2.56 2.76
C PRO A 95 -14.45 -1.86 2.32
N ASP A 96 -14.76 -0.67 2.86
CA ASP A 96 -15.93 0.13 2.48
C ASP A 96 -15.85 0.74 1.06
N LEU A 97 -14.67 0.71 0.45
CA LEU A 97 -14.38 1.28 -0.87
C LEU A 97 -14.06 0.22 -1.93
N GLU A 98 -14.04 -1.06 -1.56
CA GLU A 98 -13.84 -2.15 -2.50
C GLU A 98 -14.97 -2.19 -3.55
N GLY A 99 -14.63 -2.59 -4.78
CA GLY A 99 -15.59 -2.62 -5.90
C GLY A 99 -15.93 -1.26 -6.52
N LEU A 100 -15.49 -0.14 -5.94
CA LEU A 100 -15.75 1.21 -6.47
C LEU A 100 -14.73 1.69 -7.51
N GLY A 101 -13.75 0.86 -7.85
CA GLY A 101 -12.72 1.19 -8.83
C GLY A 101 -11.73 2.26 -8.38
N ILE A 102 -11.46 2.38 -7.07
CA ILE A 102 -10.52 3.36 -6.49
C ILE A 102 -9.17 3.31 -7.20
N SER A 103 -8.64 2.13 -7.50
CA SER A 103 -7.32 1.98 -8.13
C SER A 103 -7.25 2.57 -9.54
N HIS A 104 -8.39 2.71 -10.24
CA HIS A 104 -8.47 3.40 -11.54
C HIS A 104 -8.46 4.94 -11.42
N SER A 105 -8.48 5.47 -10.19
CA SER A 105 -8.41 6.92 -9.94
C SER A 105 -6.97 7.43 -9.78
N LEU A 106 -5.99 6.53 -9.68
CA LEU A 106 -4.56 6.89 -9.72
C LEU A 106 -4.26 7.54 -11.07
N ARG A 107 -3.62 8.71 -11.05
CA ARG A 107 -3.29 9.53 -12.23
C ARG A 107 -1.84 9.95 -12.19
#